data_AF-A0A7W4YFA8-F1
#
_entry.id   AF-A0A7W4YFA8-F1
#
_cell.length_a   1.000
_cell.length_b   1.000
_cell.length_c   1.000
_cell.angle_alpha   90.00
_cell.angle_beta   90.00
_cell.angle_gamma   90.00
#
_symmetry.space_group_name_H-M   'P 1'
#
loop_
_entity.id
_entity.type
_entity.pdbx_description
1 polymer ?
#
loop_
_entity_poly.entity_id
_entity_poly.type
_entity_poly.pdbx_seq_one_letter_code
_entity_poly.pdbx_strand_id
1 'polypeptide(L)'
;MGSLAQVSEAVGTSTRARLEETLARRAELLGGGDARDGANGLAGTAASAASATDAPEAATDRDDARHDWVAQPMHADAAIRAQTGQGWDDWIDAIDAGVGRGATHPQIVEWVMANSAQNGWWSQGIAVSFERMTGRRLAGQMPDGTFTANRTRTLAVDREVLRELIASDGTRDELLGFETEFRSKLASKTYKVLIARGDEPIGGLLFTFDVASSGRTKLAIMHEKLQVLDEIELWKAYWGDWLDALEAALA
;
A
#
# COMPACT_ATOMS: atom_id res chain seq x y z
N MET A 1 9.74 18.73 21.21
CA MET A 1 10.30 17.36 21.21
C MET A 1 10.75 16.93 22.61
N GLY A 2 10.16 15.87 23.16
CA GLY A 2 10.64 15.19 24.38
C GLY A 2 11.82 14.24 24.11
N SER A 3 12.19 13.41 25.07
CA SER A 3 13.14 12.31 24.84
C SER A 3 12.54 11.25 23.90
N LEU A 4 13.38 10.43 23.24
CA LEU A 4 12.88 9.39 22.33
C LEU A 4 11.96 8.37 23.03
N ALA A 5 12.19 8.11 24.32
CA ALA A 5 11.30 7.29 25.14
C ALA A 5 9.94 7.97 25.36
N GLN A 6 9.91 9.27 25.66
CA GLN A 6 8.65 10.03 25.80
C GLN A 6 7.87 10.12 24.49
N VAL A 7 8.57 10.25 23.34
CA VAL A 7 7.94 10.20 22.01
C VAL A 7 7.33 8.82 21.77
N SER A 8 8.07 7.74 22.05
CA SER A 8 7.59 6.35 21.98
C SER A 8 6.34 6.11 22.83
N GLU A 9 6.42 6.39 24.14
CA GLU A 9 5.32 6.23 25.10
C GLU A 9 4.06 7.02 24.68
N ALA A 10 4.23 8.26 24.21
CA ALA A 10 3.13 9.10 23.77
C ALA A 10 2.44 8.56 22.51
N VAL A 11 3.22 8.13 21.50
CA VAL A 11 2.68 7.55 20.26
C VAL A 11 1.98 6.23 20.55
N GLY A 12 2.67 5.30 21.22
CA GLY A 12 2.12 4.00 21.57
C GLY A 12 0.86 4.09 22.43
N THR A 13 0.80 5.06 23.35
CA THR A 13 -0.40 5.31 24.16
C THR A 13 -1.54 5.93 23.38
N SER A 14 -1.26 6.87 22.47
CA SER A 14 -2.26 7.48 21.60
C SER A 14 -2.89 6.46 20.63
N THR A 15 -2.07 5.57 20.04
CA THR A 15 -2.53 4.62 19.02
C THR A 15 -3.08 3.31 19.59
N ARG A 16 -2.83 2.97 20.86
CA ARG A 16 -3.18 1.67 21.47
C ARG A 16 -4.60 1.20 21.19
N ALA A 17 -5.62 2.02 21.47
CA ALA A 17 -7.02 1.64 21.27
C ALA A 17 -7.34 1.41 19.79
N ARG A 18 -6.77 2.23 18.91
CA ARG A 18 -6.92 2.13 17.45
C ARG A 18 -6.21 0.89 16.89
N LEU A 19 -5.09 0.48 17.51
CA LEU A 19 -4.40 -0.76 17.18
C LEU A 19 -5.24 -2.00 17.54
N GLU A 20 -5.82 -2.05 18.74
CA GLU A 20 -6.68 -3.19 19.13
C GLU A 20 -7.91 -3.32 18.21
N GLU A 21 -8.55 -2.20 17.84
CA GLU A 21 -9.63 -2.17 16.84
C GLU A 21 -9.15 -2.71 15.47
N THR A 22 -7.97 -2.28 15.01
CA THR A 22 -7.36 -2.72 13.75
C THR A 22 -7.08 -4.22 13.76
N LEU A 23 -6.54 -4.76 14.87
CA LEU A 23 -6.26 -6.18 15.04
C LEU A 23 -7.53 -7.02 15.12
N ALA A 24 -8.56 -6.55 15.83
CA ALA A 24 -9.87 -7.21 15.86
C ALA A 24 -10.49 -7.29 14.46
N ARG A 25 -10.47 -6.18 13.71
CA ARG A 25 -10.98 -6.17 12.33
C ARG A 25 -10.15 -7.05 11.38
N ARG A 26 -8.83 -7.12 11.56
CA ARG A 26 -7.98 -8.07 10.83
C ARG A 26 -8.39 -9.52 11.13
N ALA A 27 -8.63 -9.86 12.40
CA ALA A 27 -9.04 -11.22 12.78
C ALA A 27 -10.39 -11.61 12.12
N GLU A 28 -11.34 -10.67 12.01
CA GLU A 28 -12.59 -10.90 11.26
C GLU A 28 -12.34 -11.16 9.76
N LEU A 29 -11.46 -10.39 9.12
CA LEU A 29 -11.12 -10.55 7.70
C LEU A 29 -10.44 -11.91 7.41
N LEU A 30 -9.61 -12.41 8.33
CA LEU A 30 -8.92 -13.70 8.18
C LEU A 30 -9.80 -14.88 8.60
N GLY A 31 -10.62 -14.72 9.63
CA GLY A 31 -11.55 -15.75 10.13
C GLY A 31 -12.78 -15.98 9.24
N GLY A 32 -13.09 -15.05 8.32
CA GLY A 32 -14.21 -15.17 7.38
C GLY A 32 -14.05 -16.25 6.29
N GLY A 33 -12.90 -16.92 6.21
CA GLY A 33 -12.57 -17.86 5.13
C GLY A 33 -13.30 -19.22 5.16
N ASP A 34 -13.81 -19.66 6.31
CA ASP A 34 -14.25 -21.06 6.53
C ASP A 34 -15.76 -21.29 6.37
N ALA A 35 -16.50 -20.33 5.78
CA ALA A 35 -17.95 -20.44 5.58
C ALA A 35 -18.47 -19.71 4.34
N ARG A 36 -18.12 -20.21 3.13
CA ARG A 36 -18.97 -20.22 1.91
C ARG A 36 -18.26 -20.91 0.75
N ASP A 37 -18.42 -22.22 0.68
CA ASP A 37 -18.27 -22.94 -0.57
C ASP A 37 -19.57 -22.81 -1.39
N GLY A 38 -19.45 -22.58 -2.70
CA GLY A 38 -20.52 -22.74 -3.71
C GLY A 38 -21.82 -21.91 -3.61
N ALA A 39 -21.84 -20.71 -4.21
CA ALA A 39 -22.96 -20.21 -5.05
C ALA A 39 -22.66 -18.84 -5.69
N ASN A 40 -22.24 -18.80 -6.95
CA ASN A 40 -22.32 -17.57 -7.76
C ASN A 40 -23.75 -17.42 -8.31
N GLY A 41 -24.64 -16.86 -7.48
CA GLY A 41 -26.04 -16.60 -7.81
C GLY A 41 -26.28 -15.11 -8.08
N LEU A 42 -26.60 -14.77 -9.34
CA LEU A 42 -27.03 -13.42 -9.74
C LEU A 42 -28.37 -13.05 -9.07
N ALA A 43 -28.39 -11.96 -8.29
CA ALA A 43 -29.57 -11.12 -8.08
C ALA A 43 -29.17 -9.79 -7.42
N GLY A 44 -29.46 -8.67 -8.07
CA GLY A 44 -29.41 -7.35 -7.43
C GLY A 44 -30.80 -6.86 -7.03
N THR A 45 -30.90 -5.94 -6.08
CA THR A 45 -32.00 -4.96 -6.00
C THR A 45 -31.57 -3.69 -5.25
N ALA A 46 -32.32 -2.61 -5.40
CA ALA A 46 -31.85 -1.23 -5.20
C ALA A 46 -32.37 -0.53 -3.93
N ALA A 47 -31.87 0.71 -3.74
CA ALA A 47 -32.40 1.82 -2.92
C ALA A 47 -32.13 1.75 -1.39
N SER A 48 -31.96 2.86 -0.65
CA SER A 48 -32.08 4.29 -1.02
C SER A 48 -31.28 5.22 -0.09
N ALA A 49 -31.00 6.45 -0.57
CA ALA A 49 -30.90 7.76 0.10
C ALA A 49 -30.67 7.87 1.64
N ALA A 50 -29.94 8.84 2.21
CA ALA A 50 -29.04 9.91 1.74
C ALA A 50 -28.33 10.48 3.01
N SER A 51 -27.43 11.48 3.03
CA SER A 51 -26.99 12.49 2.06
C SER A 51 -25.49 12.82 2.27
N ALA A 52 -24.86 13.58 1.38
CA ALA A 52 -23.52 14.14 1.57
C ALA A 52 -23.47 15.62 1.14
N THR A 53 -22.82 16.47 1.94
CA THR A 53 -22.60 17.89 1.66
C THR A 53 -21.29 18.09 0.87
N ASP A 54 -21.38 18.94 -0.13
CA ASP A 54 -20.33 19.48 -1.03
C ASP A 54 -18.86 19.32 -0.60
N ALA A 55 -18.09 18.59 -1.42
CA ALA A 55 -16.64 18.67 -1.54
C ALA A 55 -16.26 18.30 -3.00
N PRO A 56 -15.27 18.96 -3.62
CA PRO A 56 -15.10 18.90 -5.08
C PRO A 56 -14.69 17.50 -5.56
N GLU A 57 -15.51 16.95 -6.44
CA GLU A 57 -15.31 15.66 -7.07
C GLU A 57 -14.06 15.68 -7.96
N ALA A 58 -13.08 14.83 -7.66
CA ALA A 58 -11.93 14.64 -8.54
C ALA A 58 -12.43 13.94 -9.82
N ALA A 59 -12.41 14.68 -10.94
CA ALA A 59 -12.94 14.23 -12.22
C ALA A 59 -12.53 12.78 -12.54
N THR A 60 -13.52 11.89 -12.58
CA THR A 60 -13.27 10.47 -12.81
C THR A 60 -12.91 10.24 -14.28
N ASP A 61 -11.74 9.65 -14.50
CA ASP A 61 -11.07 9.32 -15.78
C ASP A 61 -11.85 8.22 -16.58
N ARG A 62 -13.18 8.36 -16.72
CA ARG A 62 -14.12 7.30 -17.14
C ARG A 62 -14.97 7.62 -18.38
N ASP A 63 -15.03 8.86 -18.84
CA ASP A 63 -15.97 9.26 -19.90
C ASP A 63 -15.69 8.61 -21.28
N ASP A 64 -14.47 8.09 -21.51
CA ASP A 64 -14.04 7.47 -22.79
C ASP A 64 -13.55 5.99 -22.66
N ALA A 65 -13.76 5.33 -21.52
CA ALA A 65 -13.22 3.98 -21.28
C ALA A 65 -13.93 2.90 -22.13
N ARG A 66 -13.15 2.10 -22.89
CA ARG A 66 -13.63 0.99 -23.73
C ARG A 66 -13.74 -0.34 -22.99
N HIS A 67 -12.90 -0.56 -21.97
CA HIS A 67 -12.93 -1.77 -21.13
C HIS A 67 -13.42 -1.45 -19.73
N ASP A 68 -14.23 -2.34 -19.14
CA ASP A 68 -14.55 -2.31 -17.72
C ASP A 68 -13.31 -2.69 -16.88
N TRP A 69 -12.54 -1.70 -16.45
CA TRP A 69 -11.37 -1.93 -15.58
C TRP A 69 -11.82 -2.29 -14.17
N VAL A 70 -11.48 -3.49 -13.70
CA VAL A 70 -11.87 -3.93 -12.34
C VAL A 70 -11.01 -3.33 -11.22
N ALA A 71 -9.88 -2.69 -11.57
CA ALA A 71 -9.02 -1.95 -10.65
C ALA A 71 -8.28 -0.81 -11.37
N GLN A 72 -7.92 0.23 -10.61
CA GLN A 72 -7.19 1.38 -11.15
C GLN A 72 -5.74 1.03 -11.54
N PRO A 73 -5.24 1.52 -12.70
CA PRO A 73 -3.85 1.37 -13.13
C PRO A 73 -2.87 2.16 -12.25
N MET A 74 -1.56 2.02 -12.48
CA MET A 74 -0.52 2.72 -11.70
C MET A 74 -0.42 4.23 -11.99
N HIS A 75 -0.92 4.68 -13.14
CA HIS A 75 -0.90 6.08 -13.59
C HIS A 75 -2.24 6.41 -14.26
N ALA A 76 -2.68 7.67 -14.23
CA ALA A 76 -3.88 8.11 -14.95
C ALA A 76 -3.72 7.93 -16.48
N ASP A 77 -4.83 7.82 -17.21
CA ASP A 77 -4.82 7.54 -18.66
C ASP A 77 -4.11 8.64 -19.46
N ALA A 78 -4.35 9.91 -19.10
CA ALA A 78 -3.64 11.04 -19.68
C ALA A 78 -2.11 10.96 -19.50
N ALA A 79 -1.63 10.40 -18.39
CA ALA A 79 -0.20 10.30 -18.10
C ALA A 79 0.47 9.17 -18.91
N ILE A 80 -0.18 8.00 -19.04
CA ILE A 80 0.36 6.92 -19.89
C ILE A 80 0.30 7.30 -21.37
N ARG A 81 -0.76 7.99 -21.83
CA ARG A 81 -0.86 8.45 -23.22
C ARG A 81 0.20 9.49 -23.56
N ALA A 82 0.46 10.46 -22.67
CA ALA A 82 1.52 11.46 -22.87
C ALA A 82 2.93 10.85 -22.94
N GLN A 83 3.18 9.77 -22.19
CA GLN A 83 4.49 9.10 -22.15
C GLN A 83 4.69 8.06 -23.25
N THR A 84 3.64 7.33 -23.64
CA THR A 84 3.74 6.13 -24.48
C THR A 84 3.10 6.28 -25.86
N GLY A 85 2.29 7.31 -26.06
CA GLY A 85 1.46 7.49 -27.26
C GLY A 85 0.16 6.67 -27.26
N GLN A 86 -0.09 5.85 -26.24
CA GLN A 86 -1.23 4.94 -26.12
C GLN A 86 -1.94 5.11 -24.77
N GLY A 87 -3.27 5.10 -24.77
CA GLY A 87 -4.07 5.02 -23.55
C GLY A 87 -4.10 3.60 -22.97
N TRP A 88 -4.71 3.44 -21.81
CA TRP A 88 -4.79 2.14 -21.13
C TRP A 88 -5.63 1.10 -21.88
N ASP A 89 -6.75 1.49 -22.49
CA ASP A 89 -7.53 0.57 -23.33
C ASP A 89 -6.76 0.14 -24.58
N ASP A 90 -5.97 1.05 -25.17
CA ASP A 90 -5.12 0.73 -26.32
C ASP A 90 -4.04 -0.29 -25.93
N TRP A 91 -3.47 -0.16 -24.73
CA TRP A 91 -2.54 -1.15 -24.16
C TRP A 91 -3.21 -2.49 -23.84
N ILE A 92 -4.45 -2.49 -23.33
CA ILE A 92 -5.23 -3.73 -23.11
C ILE A 92 -5.45 -4.45 -24.43
N ASP A 93 -5.97 -3.75 -25.44
CA ASP A 93 -6.23 -4.31 -26.78
C ASP A 93 -4.93 -4.85 -27.42
N ALA A 94 -3.83 -4.10 -27.30
CA ALA A 94 -2.55 -4.49 -27.87
C ALA A 94 -1.94 -5.74 -27.20
N ILE A 95 -2.02 -5.84 -25.87
CA ILE A 95 -1.51 -7.00 -25.11
C ILE A 95 -2.39 -8.24 -25.37
N ASP A 96 -3.72 -8.09 -25.39
CA ASP A 96 -4.67 -9.16 -25.69
C ASP A 96 -4.52 -9.72 -27.11
N ALA A 97 -4.30 -8.85 -28.11
CA ALA A 97 -4.08 -9.26 -29.50
C ALA A 97 -2.66 -9.82 -29.73
N GLY A 98 -1.68 -9.40 -28.93
CA GLY A 98 -0.28 -9.78 -29.06
C GLY A 98 0.08 -11.06 -28.30
N VAL A 99 0.42 -10.91 -27.03
CA VAL A 99 0.88 -12.03 -26.16
C VAL A 99 -0.29 -12.77 -25.48
N GLY A 100 -1.48 -12.18 -25.50
CA GLY A 100 -2.74 -12.79 -25.08
C GLY A 100 -3.08 -12.54 -23.61
N ARG A 101 -4.38 -12.46 -23.31
CA ARG A 101 -4.93 -12.15 -21.96
C ARG A 101 -4.40 -13.05 -20.84
N GLY A 102 -3.95 -14.27 -21.15
CA GLY A 102 -3.39 -15.23 -20.19
C GLY A 102 -1.88 -15.14 -19.95
N ALA A 103 -1.15 -14.28 -20.67
CA ALA A 103 0.32 -14.18 -20.59
C ALA A 103 0.84 -13.92 -19.17
N THR A 104 1.96 -14.53 -18.79
CA THR A 104 2.60 -14.26 -17.48
C THR A 104 3.25 -12.87 -17.45
N HIS A 105 3.45 -12.30 -16.25
CA HIS A 105 4.09 -10.99 -16.09
C HIS A 105 5.37 -10.80 -16.93
N PRO A 106 6.36 -11.73 -16.93
CA PRO A 106 7.57 -11.55 -17.73
C PRO A 106 7.30 -11.56 -19.23
N GLN A 107 6.36 -12.37 -19.72
CA GLN A 107 5.98 -12.42 -21.13
C GLN A 107 5.33 -11.11 -21.60
N ILE A 108 4.52 -10.46 -20.75
CA ILE A 108 3.95 -9.14 -21.05
C ILE A 108 5.08 -8.10 -21.10
N VAL A 109 5.99 -8.08 -20.13
CA VAL A 109 7.13 -7.13 -20.10
C VAL A 109 8.04 -7.29 -21.32
N GLU A 110 8.39 -8.53 -21.66
CA GLU A 110 9.19 -8.86 -22.85
C GLU A 110 8.49 -8.44 -24.14
N TRP A 111 7.19 -8.76 -24.27
CA TRP A 111 6.39 -8.36 -25.42
C TRP A 111 6.29 -6.83 -25.57
N VAL A 112 6.05 -6.08 -24.49
CA VAL A 112 6.01 -4.61 -24.53
C VAL A 112 7.36 -4.02 -24.94
N MET A 113 8.48 -4.54 -24.42
CA MET A 113 9.82 -4.07 -24.84
C MET A 113 10.13 -4.42 -26.31
N ALA A 114 9.64 -5.56 -26.82
CA ALA A 114 9.88 -5.98 -28.19
C ALA A 114 9.00 -5.25 -29.23
N ASN A 115 7.81 -4.79 -28.82
CA ASN A 115 6.79 -4.21 -29.73
C ASN A 115 6.54 -2.71 -29.52
N SER A 116 7.34 -2.04 -28.69
CA SER A 116 7.22 -0.59 -28.46
C SER A 116 8.56 0.06 -28.12
N ALA A 117 8.59 1.40 -28.11
CA ALA A 117 9.77 2.17 -27.69
C ALA A 117 9.95 2.26 -26.15
N GLN A 118 9.19 1.49 -25.36
CA GLN A 118 9.21 1.58 -23.90
C GLN A 118 10.43 0.90 -23.29
N ASN A 119 11.00 1.55 -22.27
CA ASN A 119 12.09 0.98 -21.49
C ASN A 119 11.55 -0.04 -20.45
N GLY A 120 12.45 -0.84 -19.87
CA GLY A 120 12.06 -1.89 -18.91
C GLY A 120 11.27 -1.41 -17.69
N TRP A 121 11.42 -0.14 -17.26
CA TRP A 121 10.62 0.42 -16.17
C TRP A 121 9.16 0.67 -16.60
N TRP A 122 8.96 1.31 -17.76
CA TRP A 122 7.62 1.51 -18.32
C TRP A 122 6.94 0.19 -18.69
N SER A 123 7.67 -0.77 -19.26
CA SER A 123 7.14 -2.09 -19.58
C SER A 123 6.67 -2.87 -18.34
N GLN A 124 7.38 -2.75 -17.21
CA GLN A 124 6.93 -3.29 -15.92
C GLN A 124 5.63 -2.60 -15.44
N GLY A 125 5.57 -1.26 -15.49
CA GLY A 125 4.40 -0.49 -15.09
C GLY A 125 3.15 -0.78 -15.94
N ILE A 126 3.34 -0.99 -17.25
CA ILE A 126 2.29 -1.41 -18.19
C ILE A 126 1.80 -2.82 -17.84
N ALA A 127 2.71 -3.79 -17.63
CA ALA A 127 2.35 -5.15 -17.26
C ALA A 127 1.56 -5.21 -15.94
N VAL A 128 2.01 -4.52 -14.87
CA VAL A 128 1.27 -4.44 -13.60
C VAL A 128 -0.11 -3.81 -13.79
N SER A 129 -0.22 -2.75 -14.60
CA SER A 129 -1.49 -2.04 -14.81
C SER A 129 -2.47 -2.87 -15.64
N PHE A 130 -1.99 -3.56 -16.68
CA PHE A 130 -2.78 -4.54 -17.44
C PHE A 130 -3.30 -5.66 -16.53
N GLU A 131 -2.44 -6.26 -15.70
CA GLU A 131 -2.85 -7.30 -14.75
C GLU A 131 -3.93 -6.79 -13.77
N ARG A 132 -3.86 -5.53 -13.35
CA ARG A 132 -4.87 -4.89 -12.49
C ARG A 132 -6.20 -4.66 -13.19
N MET A 133 -6.19 -3.96 -14.32
CA MET A 133 -7.42 -3.60 -15.04
C MET A 133 -8.16 -4.85 -15.53
N THR A 134 -7.44 -5.92 -15.88
CA THR A 134 -8.01 -7.21 -16.30
C THR A 134 -8.34 -8.18 -15.14
N GLY A 135 -8.15 -7.78 -13.88
CA GLY A 135 -8.50 -8.58 -12.70
C GLY A 135 -7.58 -9.76 -12.40
N ARG A 136 -6.44 -9.85 -13.09
CA ARG A 136 -5.43 -10.91 -12.93
C ARG A 136 -4.50 -10.66 -11.75
N ARG A 137 -4.46 -9.43 -11.23
CA ARG A 137 -3.70 -9.02 -10.05
C ARG A 137 -4.42 -7.90 -9.33
N LEU A 138 -4.51 -7.99 -8.02
CA LEU A 138 -5.18 -6.96 -7.22
C LEU A 138 -4.22 -5.80 -6.89
N ALA A 139 -4.77 -4.61 -6.66
CA ALA A 139 -3.95 -3.44 -6.34
C ALA A 139 -3.20 -3.66 -5.02
N GLY A 140 -1.88 -3.45 -5.02
CA GLY A 140 -1.00 -3.73 -3.86
C GLY A 140 -0.60 -5.21 -3.67
N GLN A 141 -1.03 -6.12 -4.55
CA GLN A 141 -0.64 -7.52 -4.52
C GLN A 141 0.79 -7.76 -5.04
N MET A 142 1.53 -8.57 -4.30
CA MET A 142 2.91 -8.98 -4.51
C MET A 142 3.00 -10.28 -5.33
N PRO A 143 4.16 -10.61 -5.93
CA PRO A 143 4.32 -11.83 -6.74
C PRO A 143 4.11 -13.15 -5.98
N ASP A 144 4.22 -13.13 -4.65
CA ASP A 144 3.94 -14.27 -3.76
C ASP A 144 2.47 -14.38 -3.34
N GLY A 145 1.60 -13.54 -3.90
CA GLY A 145 0.16 -13.48 -3.60
C GLY A 145 -0.21 -12.61 -2.39
N THR A 146 0.75 -12.21 -1.56
CA THR A 146 0.52 -11.33 -0.40
C THR A 146 0.25 -9.89 -0.83
N PHE A 147 -0.14 -9.03 0.11
CA PHE A 147 -0.44 -7.63 -0.14
C PHE A 147 0.44 -6.69 0.67
N THR A 148 0.49 -5.42 0.25
CA THR A 148 1.25 -4.35 0.90
C THR A 148 0.42 -3.10 1.15
N ALA A 149 0.54 -2.52 2.35
CA ALA A 149 0.00 -1.21 2.70
C ALA A 149 1.15 -0.21 2.86
N ASN A 150 1.08 0.96 2.20
CA ASN A 150 2.12 1.98 2.28
C ASN A 150 1.53 3.34 2.71
N ARG A 151 2.21 3.99 3.66
CA ARG A 151 1.92 5.34 4.15
C ARG A 151 3.20 6.16 4.28
N THR A 152 3.07 7.49 4.25
CA THR A 152 4.22 8.40 4.22
C THR A 152 3.86 9.78 4.75
N ARG A 153 4.72 10.36 5.59
CA ARG A 153 4.59 11.72 6.15
C ARG A 153 5.95 12.44 6.05
N THR A 154 5.94 13.76 5.87
CA THR A 154 7.17 14.57 5.97
C THR A 154 7.20 15.25 7.32
N LEU A 155 8.06 14.76 8.21
CA LEU A 155 8.16 15.17 9.61
C LEU A 155 9.23 16.27 9.77
N ALA A 156 9.02 17.18 10.71
CA ALA A 156 9.88 18.33 10.96
C ALA A 156 11.14 18.02 11.80
N VAL A 157 11.74 16.85 11.59
CA VAL A 157 12.91 16.36 12.34
C VAL A 157 13.97 15.73 11.44
N ASP A 158 15.22 15.77 11.90
CA ASP A 158 16.37 15.18 11.23
C ASP A 158 16.25 13.66 11.12
N ARG A 159 16.84 13.14 10.03
CA ARG A 159 16.73 11.73 9.64
C ARG A 159 17.18 10.78 10.73
N GLU A 160 18.23 11.14 11.47
CA GLU A 160 18.82 10.27 12.49
C GLU A 160 17.90 10.11 13.71
N VAL A 161 17.07 11.11 14.06
CA VAL A 161 16.07 11.01 15.15
C VAL A 161 15.07 9.89 14.85
N LEU A 162 14.54 9.86 13.62
CA LEU A 162 13.59 8.82 13.18
C LEU A 162 14.26 7.45 13.04
N ARG A 163 15.53 7.41 12.62
CA ARG A 163 16.30 6.17 12.55
C ARG A 163 16.57 5.61 13.94
N GLU A 164 16.90 6.45 14.92
CA GLU A 164 17.14 6.02 16.30
C GLU A 164 15.87 5.46 16.96
N LEU A 165 14.73 6.14 16.81
CA LEU A 165 13.41 5.66 17.28
C LEU A 165 13.07 4.24 16.81
N ILE A 166 13.35 3.93 15.54
CA ILE A 166 13.11 2.59 14.95
C ILE A 166 14.25 1.61 15.24
N ALA A 167 15.48 2.07 15.46
CA ALA A 167 16.62 1.19 15.71
C ALA A 167 16.69 0.67 17.16
N SER A 168 16.29 1.49 18.14
CA SER A 168 16.39 1.16 19.56
C SER A 168 15.23 0.24 19.99
N ASP A 169 15.56 -0.98 20.43
CA ASP A 169 14.58 -2.02 20.77
C ASP A 169 13.60 -1.56 21.87
N GLY A 170 14.13 -1.00 22.97
CA GLY A 170 13.33 -0.54 24.11
C GLY A 170 12.41 0.65 23.81
N THR A 171 12.62 1.36 22.68
CA THR A 171 11.68 2.39 22.20
C THR A 171 10.81 1.88 21.05
N ARG A 172 11.21 0.85 20.31
CA ARG A 172 10.48 0.40 19.12
C ARG A 172 9.20 -0.37 19.47
N ASP A 173 9.25 -1.28 20.43
CA ASP A 173 8.10 -2.10 20.81
C ASP A 173 6.92 -1.22 21.29
N GLU A 174 7.22 -0.27 22.17
CA GLU A 174 6.24 0.68 22.71
C GLU A 174 5.74 1.66 21.63
N LEU A 175 6.63 2.20 20.79
CA LEU A 175 6.28 3.08 19.67
C LEU A 175 5.33 2.42 18.65
N LEU A 176 5.46 1.11 18.42
CA LEU A 176 4.68 0.38 17.40
C LEU A 176 3.49 -0.39 17.97
N GLY A 177 3.50 -0.75 19.26
CA GLY A 177 2.45 -1.53 19.93
C GLY A 177 2.52 -3.06 19.70
N PHE A 178 3.68 -3.55 19.25
CA PHE A 178 3.90 -4.95 18.86
C PHE A 178 5.12 -5.56 19.56
N GLU A 179 5.19 -6.89 19.57
CA GLU A 179 6.47 -7.59 19.71
C GLU A 179 7.26 -7.39 18.41
N THR A 180 8.54 -7.00 18.47
CA THR A 180 9.28 -6.65 17.26
C THR A 180 10.69 -7.24 17.16
N GLU A 181 11.15 -7.44 15.93
CA GLU A 181 12.51 -7.89 15.64
C GLU A 181 13.18 -7.04 14.55
N PHE A 182 14.28 -6.35 14.88
CA PHE A 182 15.04 -5.57 13.92
C PHE A 182 15.89 -6.46 13.00
N ARG A 183 15.60 -6.44 11.70
CA ARG A 183 16.25 -7.27 10.66
C ARG A 183 17.20 -6.47 9.77
N SER A 184 17.78 -5.39 10.27
CA SER A 184 18.61 -4.47 9.47
C SER A 184 19.93 -4.09 10.14
N LYS A 185 20.83 -3.50 9.36
CA LYS A 185 22.04 -2.84 9.87
C LYS A 185 21.73 -1.35 10.02
N LEU A 186 22.31 -0.69 11.03
CA LEU A 186 22.12 0.76 11.23
C LEU A 186 22.63 1.63 10.07
N ALA A 187 23.45 1.07 9.17
CA ALA A 187 23.89 1.72 7.93
C ALA A 187 22.94 1.51 6.73
N SER A 188 21.90 0.68 6.84
CA SER A 188 20.96 0.40 5.75
C SER A 188 20.11 1.62 5.39
N LYS A 189 19.84 1.82 4.09
CA LYS A 189 18.92 2.87 3.61
C LYS A 189 17.48 2.62 4.07
N THR A 190 17.06 1.36 4.00
CA THR A 190 15.76 0.86 4.47
C THR A 190 15.97 0.10 5.77
N TYR A 191 15.11 0.30 6.75
CA TYR A 191 15.04 -0.54 7.95
C TYR A 191 13.89 -1.53 7.82
N LYS A 192 14.16 -2.79 8.14
CA LYS A 192 13.16 -3.86 8.20
C LYS A 192 12.95 -4.29 9.64
N VAL A 193 11.70 -4.30 10.08
CA VAL A 193 11.24 -4.76 11.39
C VAL A 193 10.23 -5.88 11.13
N LEU A 194 10.37 -7.04 11.76
CA LEU A 194 9.27 -8.02 11.82
C LEU A 194 8.38 -7.67 13.02
N ILE A 195 7.08 -7.90 12.89
CA ILE A 195 6.10 -7.60 13.94
C ILE A 195 5.23 -8.82 14.23
N ALA A 196 4.98 -9.04 15.51
CA ALA A 196 4.17 -10.14 16.03
C ALA A 196 3.25 -9.66 17.17
N ARG A 197 2.27 -10.51 17.51
CA ARG A 197 1.36 -10.29 18.62
C ARG A 197 1.02 -11.63 19.27
N GLY A 198 1.46 -11.84 20.52
CA GLY A 198 1.32 -13.12 21.21
C GLY A 198 2.01 -14.25 20.45
N ASP A 199 3.25 -14.02 20.00
CA ASP A 199 4.04 -14.89 19.11
C ASP A 199 3.46 -15.12 17.68
N GLU A 200 2.25 -14.63 17.34
CA GLU A 200 1.71 -14.71 15.97
C GLU A 200 2.34 -13.64 15.05
N PRO A 201 3.04 -14.00 13.96
CA PRO A 201 3.59 -13.03 13.02
C PRO A 201 2.50 -12.36 12.17
N ILE A 202 2.40 -11.04 12.22
CA ILE A 202 1.40 -10.25 11.46
C ILE A 202 1.99 -9.50 10.26
N GLY A 203 3.29 -9.66 10.01
CA GLY A 203 3.96 -9.19 8.80
C GLY A 203 5.35 -8.60 9.05
N GLY A 204 5.77 -7.72 8.15
CA GLY A 204 6.98 -6.92 8.29
C GLY A 204 6.74 -5.46 7.95
N LEU A 205 7.48 -4.56 8.58
CA LEU A 205 7.49 -3.13 8.31
C LEU A 205 8.81 -2.74 7.67
N LEU A 206 8.74 -2.07 6.52
CA LEU A 206 9.87 -1.46 5.83
C LEU A 206 9.77 0.06 5.96
N PHE A 207 10.79 0.65 6.59
CA PHE A 207 10.90 2.10 6.78
C PHE A 207 11.95 2.69 5.84
N THR A 208 11.62 3.77 5.14
CA THR A 208 12.60 4.61 4.42
C THR A 208 12.58 6.04 4.95
N PHE A 209 13.75 6.68 4.92
CA PHE A 209 14.00 7.96 5.56
C PHE A 209 14.68 8.91 4.57
N ASP A 210 13.87 9.55 3.71
CA ASP A 210 14.38 10.44 2.67
C ASP A 210 14.56 11.86 3.23
N VAL A 211 15.78 12.40 3.14
CA VAL A 211 16.08 13.75 3.60
C VAL A 211 15.36 14.77 2.71
N ALA A 212 14.54 15.62 3.32
CA ALA A 212 13.87 16.74 2.68
C ALA A 212 14.58 18.06 3.01
N SER A 213 14.11 19.17 2.43
CA SER A 213 14.66 20.50 2.70
C SER A 213 14.46 20.92 4.16
N SER A 214 15.45 21.66 4.69
CA SER A 214 15.40 22.35 5.98
C SER A 214 15.30 21.44 7.22
N GLY A 215 16.12 20.37 7.29
CA GLY A 215 16.17 19.48 8.46
C GLY A 215 14.92 18.61 8.64
N ARG A 216 14.15 18.43 7.57
CA ARG A 216 12.92 17.61 7.56
C ARG A 216 13.20 16.25 6.94
N THR A 217 12.40 15.25 7.30
CA THR A 217 12.55 13.89 6.77
C THR A 217 11.20 13.35 6.31
N LYS A 218 11.16 12.84 5.08
CA LYS A 218 10.06 12.06 4.56
C LYS A 218 10.22 10.61 5.04
N LEU A 219 9.38 10.23 6.01
CA LEU A 219 9.28 8.89 6.55
C LEU A 219 8.22 8.12 5.76
N ALA A 220 8.59 7.02 5.12
CA ALA A 220 7.63 6.05 4.59
C ALA A 220 7.62 4.79 5.47
N ILE A 221 6.44 4.19 5.63
CA ILE A 221 6.21 2.90 6.27
C ILE A 221 5.41 2.00 5.31
N MET A 222 5.99 0.87 4.96
CA MET A 222 5.34 -0.18 4.16
C MET A 222 5.16 -1.44 5.01
N HIS A 223 3.91 -1.84 5.24
CA HIS A 223 3.54 -3.12 5.83
C HIS A 223 3.45 -4.17 4.72
N GLU A 224 4.32 -5.18 4.78
CA GLU A 224 4.37 -6.34 3.87
C GLU A 224 3.80 -7.61 4.51
N LYS A 225 3.44 -8.59 3.66
CA LYS A 225 2.85 -9.89 4.03
C LYS A 225 1.44 -9.80 4.62
N LEU A 226 0.64 -8.85 4.16
CA LEU A 226 -0.80 -8.87 4.37
C LEU A 226 -1.40 -10.03 3.56
N GLN A 227 -2.37 -10.76 4.10
CA GLN A 227 -2.87 -12.01 3.53
C GLN A 227 -4.06 -11.80 2.59
N VAL A 228 -4.89 -10.78 2.85
CA VAL A 228 -6.07 -10.46 2.04
C VAL A 228 -6.07 -9.00 1.58
N LEU A 229 -6.81 -8.70 0.49
CA LEU A 229 -6.86 -7.36 -0.10
C LEU A 229 -7.36 -6.29 0.91
N ASP A 230 -8.40 -6.61 1.68
CA ASP A 230 -9.05 -5.67 2.59
C ASP A 230 -8.13 -5.22 3.75
N GLU A 231 -7.09 -5.98 4.06
CA GLU A 231 -6.05 -5.56 5.00
C GLU A 231 -5.30 -4.31 4.51
N ILE A 232 -5.25 -4.03 3.20
CA ILE A 232 -4.54 -2.85 2.67
C ILE A 232 -5.14 -1.56 3.22
N GLU A 233 -6.45 -1.34 3.05
CA GLU A 233 -7.08 -0.10 3.50
C GLU A 233 -7.19 -0.03 5.03
N LEU A 234 -7.36 -1.19 5.69
CA LEU A 234 -7.32 -1.31 7.15
C LEU A 234 -5.98 -0.81 7.72
N TRP A 235 -4.85 -1.38 7.27
CA TRP A 235 -3.52 -0.97 7.75
C TRP A 235 -3.12 0.42 7.26
N LYS A 236 -3.57 0.84 6.07
CA LYS A 236 -3.41 2.22 5.60
C LYS A 236 -4.12 3.25 6.49
N ALA A 237 -5.28 2.92 7.07
CA ALA A 237 -5.93 3.79 8.03
C ALA A 237 -5.10 3.88 9.32
N TYR A 238 -4.79 2.73 9.94
CA TYR A 238 -3.97 2.67 11.15
C TYR A 238 -2.62 3.39 11.02
N TRP A 239 -1.87 3.16 9.94
CA TRP A 239 -0.58 3.82 9.71
C TRP A 239 -0.71 5.30 9.36
N GLY A 240 -1.90 5.79 8.97
CA GLY A 240 -2.21 7.22 8.90
C GLY A 240 -2.28 7.81 10.31
N ASP A 241 -3.15 7.23 11.15
CA ASP A 241 -3.38 7.64 12.53
C ASP A 241 -2.07 7.59 13.36
N TRP A 242 -1.23 6.59 13.14
CA TRP A 242 0.10 6.45 13.77
C TRP A 242 1.09 7.53 13.32
N LEU A 243 1.11 7.92 12.04
CA LEU A 243 1.96 9.00 11.56
C LEU A 243 1.52 10.36 12.12
N ASP A 244 0.22 10.55 12.36
CA ASP A 244 -0.32 11.78 12.96
C ASP A 244 0.02 11.87 14.45
N ALA A 245 -0.07 10.74 15.17
CA ALA A 245 0.40 10.64 16.55
C ALA A 245 1.92 10.91 16.65
N LEU A 246 2.72 10.37 15.73
CA LEU A 246 4.17 10.62 15.67
C LEU A 246 4.50 12.08 15.38
N GLU A 247 3.80 12.72 14.43
CA GLU A 247 3.98 14.13 14.12
C GLU A 247 3.65 15.01 15.34
N ALA A 248 2.56 14.72 16.06
CA ALA A 248 2.18 15.43 17.27
C ALA A 248 3.18 15.24 18.44
N ALA A 249 3.76 14.04 18.60
CA ALA A 249 4.72 13.75 19.67
C ALA A 249 6.13 14.34 19.41
N LEU A 250 6.48 14.62 18.16
CA LEU A 250 7.77 15.19 17.78
C LEU A 250 7.84 16.73 17.91
N ALA A 251 6.68 17.40 17.98
CA ALA A 251 6.58 18.85 18.23
C ALA A 251 7.27 19.27 19.56
#